data_AF-A0A2M7PZL6-F1
#
_entry.id   AF-A0A2M7PZL6-F1
#
_cell.length_a   1.000
_cell.length_b   1.000
_cell.length_c   1.000
_cell.angle_alpha   90.00
_cell.angle_beta   90.00
_cell.angle_gamma   90.00
#
_symmetry.space_group_name_H-M   'P 1'
#
loop_
_entity.id
_entity.type
_entity.pdbx_description
1 polymer ?
#
loop_
_entity_poly.entity_id
_entity_poly.type
_entity_poly.pdbx_seq_one_letter_code
_entity_poly.pdbx_strand_id
1 'polypeptide(L)'
;MSILTSYSDRSWLKRRPHMAGETVIVDAVDSYLLLNAAAQLFEKVPADLNPEQRQQAVVLAEKESLMLQRILASDEAGAIEIGEDEIVLARSKIEERYPSRHDYLEDLVRNGMNEATLSLSLAATLKVEKVMQQVASVATVSDDEVAEFYSVNPDKFSHAELREARHILITINKQFPENRRKAVKARMKKIVEELAEKPDAFADLAMRYSECPTALEGGFLGKLPQGKLYAELDSSLFVMGEGEVSEILESPMGMHLLRCDRIHPADVAPLEEAAPMIREYLLKPRISKVQKQWIRSLFAVEAGQ
;
A
#
# COMPACT_ATOMS: atom_id res chain seq x y z
N MET A 1 -14.07 -4.80 1.21
CA MET A 1 -13.91 -3.72 2.20
C MET A 1 -14.97 -2.67 1.88
N SER A 2 -15.95 -2.52 2.75
CA SER A 2 -17.06 -1.56 2.54
C SER A 2 -16.52 -0.12 2.62
N ILE A 3 -17.09 0.81 1.87
CA ILE A 3 -16.72 2.24 1.90
C ILE A 3 -16.84 2.83 3.32
N LEU A 4 -17.73 2.25 4.14
CA LEU A 4 -17.96 2.59 5.55
C LEU A 4 -16.74 2.36 6.45
N THR A 5 -15.83 1.46 6.06
CA THR A 5 -14.63 1.11 6.84
C THR A 5 -13.57 2.24 6.89
N SER A 6 -13.69 3.26 6.01
CA SER A 6 -12.67 4.32 5.86
C SER A 6 -12.90 5.59 6.71
N TYR A 7 -14.01 5.69 7.45
CA TYR A 7 -14.40 6.90 8.20
C TYR A 7 -14.16 6.77 9.72
N SER A 8 -12.92 7.03 10.15
CA SER A 8 -12.46 6.86 11.53
C SER A 8 -12.69 8.05 12.49
N ASP A 9 -13.28 9.17 12.05
CA ASP A 9 -13.53 10.33 12.92
C ASP A 9 -14.88 10.21 13.66
N ARG A 10 -14.78 9.82 14.93
CA ARG A 10 -15.86 9.34 15.82
C ARG A 10 -16.30 10.36 16.88
N SER A 11 -15.95 11.64 16.70
CA SER A 11 -16.16 12.73 17.67
C SER A 11 -17.63 13.11 17.93
N TRP A 12 -18.55 12.73 17.04
CA TRP A 12 -19.99 13.04 17.11
C TRP A 12 -20.80 12.05 17.99
N LEU A 13 -20.18 10.99 18.52
CA LEU A 13 -20.80 9.97 19.39
C LEU A 13 -21.19 10.44 20.81
N LYS A 14 -20.97 11.71 21.17
CA LYS A 14 -21.10 12.20 22.56
C LYS A 14 -22.51 12.64 22.98
N ARG A 15 -23.53 12.54 22.13
CA ARG A 15 -24.90 12.93 22.48
C ARG A 15 -25.83 11.71 22.40
N ARG A 16 -26.20 11.16 23.56
CA ARG A 16 -27.30 10.18 23.69
C ARG A 16 -28.54 10.92 24.21
N PRO A 17 -29.73 10.78 23.60
CA PRO A 17 -30.97 11.13 24.28
C PRO A 17 -31.27 10.08 25.36
N HIS A 18 -31.84 10.54 26.47
CA HIS A 18 -32.28 9.71 27.59
C HIS A 18 -33.73 9.28 27.33
N MET A 19 -34.02 7.98 27.32
CA MET A 19 -35.40 7.46 27.30
C MET A 19 -35.54 6.42 28.41
N ALA A 20 -36.47 6.70 29.32
CA ALA A 20 -36.85 5.84 30.44
C ALA A 20 -38.07 5.00 30.06
N GLY A 21 -38.09 3.74 30.52
CA GLY A 21 -39.30 2.91 30.60
C GLY A 21 -39.51 1.95 29.42
N GLU A 22 -39.76 0.69 29.79
CA GLU A 22 -40.12 -0.47 28.96
C GLU A 22 -38.98 -1.14 28.16
N THR A 23 -38.52 -2.26 28.72
CA THR A 23 -37.59 -3.21 28.11
C THR A 23 -38.22 -3.86 26.88
N VAL A 24 -38.09 -3.21 25.73
CA VAL A 24 -38.23 -3.84 24.42
C VAL A 24 -36.91 -4.54 24.12
N ILE A 25 -36.94 -5.87 24.02
CA ILE A 25 -35.80 -6.69 23.62
C ILE A 25 -35.55 -6.45 22.12
N VAL A 26 -34.69 -5.46 21.85
CA VAL A 26 -33.87 -5.17 20.65
C VAL A 26 -34.39 -5.68 19.28
N ASP A 27 -34.87 -4.75 18.44
CA ASP A 27 -35.01 -4.93 16.99
C ASP A 27 -33.69 -5.50 16.43
N ALA A 28 -33.75 -6.67 15.79
CA ALA A 28 -32.58 -7.45 15.42
C ALA A 28 -31.62 -6.67 14.50
N VAL A 29 -30.35 -6.55 14.91
CA VAL A 29 -29.27 -6.03 14.06
C VAL A 29 -29.22 -6.83 12.76
N ASP A 30 -29.14 -6.12 11.62
CA ASP A 30 -28.99 -6.74 10.31
C ASP A 30 -27.84 -7.76 10.36
N SER A 31 -28.17 -9.02 10.05
CA SER A 31 -27.25 -10.14 10.21
C SER A 31 -26.06 -10.07 9.24
N TYR A 32 -26.21 -9.39 8.11
CA TYR A 32 -25.13 -9.12 7.17
C TYR A 32 -24.18 -8.05 7.73
N LEU A 33 -24.69 -7.00 8.38
CA LEU A 33 -23.85 -6.01 9.07
C LEU A 33 -23.11 -6.63 10.25
N LEU A 34 -23.75 -7.50 11.03
CA LEU A 34 -23.08 -8.21 12.12
C LEU A 34 -21.96 -9.14 11.61
N LEU A 35 -22.21 -9.86 10.51
CA LEU A 35 -21.20 -10.68 9.84
C LEU A 35 -19.99 -9.84 9.41
N ASN A 36 -20.23 -8.69 8.76
CA ASN A 36 -19.15 -7.80 8.32
C ASN A 36 -18.37 -7.19 9.50
N ALA A 37 -19.07 -6.77 10.56
CA ALA A 37 -18.44 -6.22 11.76
C ALA A 37 -17.56 -7.25 12.49
N ALA A 38 -18.03 -8.51 12.58
CA ALA A 38 -17.27 -9.62 13.15
C ALA A 38 -15.99 -9.90 12.36
N ALA A 39 -16.09 -9.97 11.04
CA ALA A 39 -14.96 -10.19 10.15
C ALA A 39 -13.95 -9.03 10.25
N GLN A 40 -14.42 -7.79 10.31
CA GLN A 40 -13.56 -6.60 10.38
C GLN A 40 -12.80 -6.50 11.71
N LEU A 41 -13.45 -6.78 12.84
CA LEU A 41 -12.83 -6.60 14.15
C LEU A 41 -11.97 -7.79 14.59
N PHE A 42 -12.33 -9.00 14.16
CA PHE A 42 -11.74 -10.23 14.71
C PHE A 42 -11.35 -11.27 13.66
N GLU A 43 -11.58 -11.01 12.37
CA GLU A 43 -11.36 -11.98 11.29
C GLU A 43 -12.12 -13.31 11.51
N LYS A 44 -13.33 -13.21 12.10
CA LYS A 44 -14.18 -14.34 12.48
C LYS A 44 -15.61 -14.15 12.01
N VAL A 45 -16.36 -15.25 11.93
CA VAL A 45 -17.82 -15.20 11.79
C VAL A 45 -18.50 -14.98 13.15
N PRO A 46 -19.72 -14.41 13.19
CA PRO A 46 -20.49 -14.19 14.42
C PRO A 46 -20.63 -15.42 15.32
N ALA A 47 -20.72 -16.63 14.75
CA ALA A 47 -20.82 -17.88 15.50
C ALA A 47 -19.56 -18.23 16.32
N ASP A 48 -18.38 -17.73 15.91
CA ASP A 48 -17.09 -18.04 16.53
C ASP A 48 -16.62 -16.94 17.52
N LEU A 49 -17.46 -15.94 17.75
CA LEU A 49 -17.17 -14.84 18.68
C LEU A 49 -17.48 -15.25 20.12
N ASN A 50 -16.58 -14.92 21.04
CA ASN A 50 -16.91 -14.96 22.46
C ASN A 50 -17.91 -13.83 22.83
N PRO A 51 -18.53 -13.85 24.03
CA PRO A 51 -19.54 -12.85 24.39
C PRO A 51 -19.08 -11.39 24.32
N GLU A 52 -17.83 -11.10 24.67
CA GLU A 52 -17.27 -9.74 24.62
C GLU A 52 -17.03 -9.30 23.17
N GLN A 53 -16.41 -10.16 22.37
CA GLN A 53 -16.20 -9.93 20.94
C GLN A 53 -17.54 -9.71 20.22
N ARG A 54 -18.54 -10.53 20.54
CA ARG A 54 -19.88 -10.41 19.99
C ARG A 54 -20.51 -9.07 20.34
N GLN A 55 -20.39 -8.61 21.59
CA GLN A 55 -20.89 -7.30 21.99
C GLN A 55 -20.20 -6.16 21.21
N GLN A 56 -18.89 -6.23 21.00
CA GLN A 56 -18.14 -5.23 20.23
C GLN A 56 -18.57 -5.22 18.76
N ALA A 57 -18.78 -6.39 18.15
CA ALA A 57 -19.28 -6.52 16.78
C ALA A 57 -20.71 -5.98 16.64
N VAL A 58 -21.61 -6.29 17.58
CA VAL A 58 -22.98 -5.76 17.62
C VAL A 58 -22.97 -4.22 17.69
N VAL A 59 -22.17 -3.63 18.58
CA VAL A 59 -22.07 -2.17 18.71
C VAL A 59 -21.55 -1.50 17.43
N LEU A 60 -20.66 -2.17 16.69
CA LEU A 60 -20.21 -1.67 15.38
C LEU A 60 -21.33 -1.78 14.33
N ALA A 61 -21.99 -2.94 14.24
CA ALA A 61 -23.06 -3.19 13.29
C ALA A 61 -24.28 -2.26 13.52
N GLU A 62 -24.64 -1.97 14.77
CA GLU A 62 -25.70 -0.98 15.10
C GLU A 62 -25.35 0.43 14.62
N LYS A 63 -24.08 0.84 14.78
CA LYS A 63 -23.60 2.14 14.29
C LYS A 63 -23.63 2.22 12.77
N GLU A 64 -23.21 1.15 12.10
CA GLU A 64 -23.26 1.05 10.64
C GLU A 64 -24.71 1.04 10.14
N SER A 65 -25.61 0.32 10.81
CA SER A 65 -27.03 0.30 10.50
C SER A 65 -27.64 1.70 10.59
N LEU A 66 -27.35 2.44 11.67
CA LEU A 66 -27.82 3.81 11.82
C LEU A 66 -27.27 4.72 10.71
N MET A 67 -25.98 4.60 10.37
CA MET A 67 -25.39 5.39 9.29
C MET A 67 -26.03 5.07 7.94
N LEU A 68 -26.22 3.79 7.63
CA LEU A 68 -26.89 3.33 6.41
C LEU A 68 -28.31 3.88 6.33
N GLN A 69 -29.09 3.79 7.41
CA GLN A 69 -30.45 4.35 7.46
C GLN A 69 -30.47 5.85 7.16
N ARG A 70 -29.53 6.62 7.75
CA ARG A 70 -29.43 8.07 7.50
C ARG A 70 -29.07 8.39 6.06
N ILE A 71 -28.14 7.64 5.48
CA ILE A 71 -27.73 7.82 4.08
C ILE A 71 -28.88 7.47 3.14
N LEU A 72 -29.58 6.36 3.36
CA LEU A 72 -30.68 5.93 2.50
C LEU A 72 -31.90 6.85 2.58
N ALA A 73 -32.08 7.57 3.68
CA ALA A 73 -33.14 8.57 3.85
C ALA A 73 -32.80 9.95 3.28
N SER A 74 -31.60 10.16 2.72
CA SER A 74 -31.18 11.45 2.18
C SER A 74 -31.75 11.72 0.78
N ASP A 75 -31.81 12.99 0.39
CA ASP A 75 -32.27 13.38 -0.95
C ASP A 75 -31.38 12.80 -2.06
N GLU A 76 -30.07 12.71 -1.82
CA GLU A 76 -29.10 12.12 -2.74
C GLU A 76 -29.40 10.63 -3.00
N ALA A 77 -29.90 9.90 -2.01
CA ALA A 77 -30.33 8.52 -2.19
C ALA A 77 -31.61 8.41 -3.02
N GLY A 78 -32.47 9.43 -3.05
CA GLY A 78 -33.69 9.44 -3.85
C GLY A 78 -33.44 9.36 -5.35
N ALA A 79 -32.30 9.88 -5.83
CA ALA A 79 -31.93 9.89 -7.24
C ALA A 79 -31.23 8.59 -7.72
N ILE A 80 -30.94 7.66 -6.80
CA ILE A 80 -30.12 6.47 -7.09
C ILE A 80 -30.97 5.20 -7.01
N GLU A 81 -30.99 4.47 -8.12
CA GLU A 81 -31.57 3.14 -8.21
C GLU A 81 -30.47 2.08 -8.35
N ILE A 82 -30.74 0.89 -7.81
CA ILE A 82 -29.86 -0.28 -7.92
C ILE A 82 -30.56 -1.30 -8.80
N GLY A 83 -29.92 -1.67 -9.91
CA GLY A 83 -30.42 -2.69 -10.82
C GLY A 83 -30.42 -4.07 -10.17
N GLU A 84 -31.36 -4.93 -10.56
CA GLU A 84 -31.41 -6.32 -10.09
C GLU A 84 -30.15 -7.10 -10.51
N ASP A 85 -29.62 -6.81 -11.70
CA ASP A 85 -28.38 -7.35 -12.23
C ASP A 85 -27.16 -7.03 -11.34
N GLU A 86 -27.09 -5.82 -10.79
CA GLU A 86 -26.03 -5.42 -9.85
C GLU A 86 -26.09 -6.24 -8.56
N ILE A 87 -27.30 -6.47 -8.03
CA ILE A 87 -27.53 -7.26 -6.81
C ILE A 87 -27.17 -8.72 -7.06
N VAL A 88 -27.60 -9.27 -8.20
CA VAL A 88 -27.28 -10.65 -8.61
C VAL A 88 -25.77 -10.83 -8.78
N LEU A 89 -25.10 -9.88 -9.43
CA LEU A 89 -23.65 -9.91 -9.60
C LEU A 89 -22.92 -9.83 -8.25
N ALA A 90 -23.34 -8.94 -7.35
CA ALA A 90 -22.76 -8.81 -6.03
C ALA A 90 -22.93 -10.12 -5.21
N ARG A 91 -24.10 -10.76 -5.29
CA ARG A 91 -24.36 -12.05 -4.65
C ARG A 91 -23.50 -13.17 -5.25
N SER A 92 -23.38 -13.25 -6.58
CA SER A 92 -22.53 -14.24 -7.27
C SER A 92 -21.08 -14.17 -6.80
N LYS A 93 -20.52 -12.96 -6.67
CA LYS A 93 -19.16 -12.74 -6.16
C LYS A 93 -18.95 -13.19 -4.70
N ILE A 94 -20.03 -13.31 -3.92
CA ILE A 94 -19.99 -13.89 -2.57
C ILE A 94 -20.06 -15.41 -2.67
N GLU A 95 -20.99 -15.96 -3.47
CA GLU A 95 -21.16 -17.40 -3.69
C GLU A 95 -19.88 -18.05 -4.25
N GLU A 96 -19.16 -17.40 -5.17
CA GLU A 96 -17.90 -17.86 -5.76
C GLU A 96 -16.75 -18.08 -4.75
N ARG A 97 -16.87 -17.56 -3.52
CA ARG A 97 -15.87 -17.76 -2.47
C ARG A 97 -16.03 -19.09 -1.75
N TYR A 98 -17.14 -19.78 -1.98
CA TYR A 98 -17.47 -21.05 -1.33
C TYR A 98 -17.14 -22.22 -2.26
N PRO A 99 -16.70 -23.37 -1.70
CA PRO A 99 -16.42 -24.56 -2.50
C PRO A 99 -17.65 -25.10 -3.24
N SER A 100 -18.84 -24.90 -2.66
CA SER A 100 -20.11 -25.32 -3.28
C SER A 100 -21.28 -24.41 -2.90
N ARG A 101 -22.35 -24.46 -3.70
CA ARG A 101 -23.63 -23.78 -3.38
C ARG A 101 -24.23 -24.26 -2.06
N HIS A 102 -24.04 -25.53 -1.71
CA HIS A 102 -24.53 -26.08 -0.45
C HIS A 102 -23.85 -25.39 0.74
N ASP A 103 -22.52 -25.29 0.71
CA ASP A 103 -21.74 -24.64 1.78
C ASP A 103 -22.11 -23.16 1.92
N TYR A 104 -22.34 -22.48 0.79
CA TYR A 104 -22.80 -21.09 0.77
C TYR A 104 -24.16 -20.92 1.47
N LEU A 105 -25.15 -21.73 1.12
CA LEU A 105 -26.49 -21.65 1.71
C LEU A 105 -26.49 -22.04 3.19
N GLU A 106 -25.70 -23.06 3.56
CA GLU A 106 -25.54 -23.46 4.95
C GLU A 106 -24.92 -22.34 5.79
N ASP A 107 -23.90 -21.65 5.27
CA ASP A 107 -23.27 -20.55 5.99
C ASP A 107 -24.19 -19.33 6.13
N LEU A 108 -25.01 -19.01 5.12
CA LEU A 108 -26.02 -17.96 5.27
C LEU A 108 -26.98 -18.28 6.40
N VAL A 109 -27.53 -19.50 6.44
CA VAL A 109 -28.47 -19.92 7.49
C VAL A 109 -27.80 -19.92 8.86
N ARG A 110 -26.56 -20.40 8.95
CA ARG A 110 -25.75 -20.39 10.18
C ARG A 110 -25.57 -18.98 10.74
N ASN A 111 -25.50 -17.98 9.86
CA ASN A 111 -25.39 -16.57 10.21
C ASN A 111 -26.74 -15.84 10.26
N GLY A 112 -27.87 -16.56 10.26
CA GLY A 112 -29.21 -15.97 10.43
C GLY A 112 -29.77 -15.30 9.17
N MET A 113 -29.26 -15.66 7.99
CA MET A 113 -29.63 -15.07 6.70
C MET A 113 -30.14 -16.12 5.71
N ASN A 114 -30.79 -15.65 4.64
CA ASN A 114 -31.03 -16.39 3.42
C ASN A 114 -30.69 -15.52 2.20
N GLU A 115 -30.82 -16.06 0.98
CA GLU A 115 -30.50 -15.31 -0.24
C GLU A 115 -31.33 -14.02 -0.39
N ALA A 116 -32.60 -14.03 0.03
CA ALA A 116 -33.48 -12.87 -0.06
C ALA A 116 -33.06 -11.76 0.91
N THR A 117 -32.77 -12.10 2.17
CA THR A 117 -32.30 -11.11 3.15
C THR A 117 -30.93 -10.57 2.76
N LEU A 118 -30.02 -11.42 2.26
CA LEU A 118 -28.74 -10.98 1.74
C LEU A 118 -28.91 -10.01 0.57
N SER A 119 -29.79 -10.31 -0.38
CA SER A 119 -30.06 -9.42 -1.52
C SER A 119 -30.60 -8.06 -1.09
N LEU A 120 -31.44 -7.99 -0.06
CA LEU A 120 -31.89 -6.72 0.51
C LEU A 120 -30.73 -5.93 1.14
N SER A 121 -29.89 -6.58 1.95
CA SER A 121 -28.73 -5.92 2.57
C SER A 121 -27.69 -5.48 1.52
N LEU A 122 -27.51 -6.26 0.44
CA LEU A 122 -26.65 -5.89 -0.69
C LEU A 122 -27.20 -4.69 -1.46
N ALA A 123 -28.51 -4.67 -1.76
CA ALA A 123 -29.13 -3.52 -2.41
C ALA A 123 -28.94 -2.24 -1.61
N ALA A 124 -29.16 -2.30 -0.29
CA ALA A 124 -28.94 -1.19 0.62
C ALA A 124 -27.46 -0.73 0.63
N THR A 125 -26.53 -1.67 0.72
CA THR A 125 -25.09 -1.37 0.74
C THR A 125 -24.61 -0.76 -0.58
N LEU A 126 -25.01 -1.33 -1.73
CA LEU A 126 -24.68 -0.82 -3.06
C LEU A 126 -25.23 0.60 -3.27
N LYS A 127 -26.46 0.85 -2.79
CA LYS A 127 -27.06 2.19 -2.84
C LYS A 127 -26.27 3.19 -2.02
N VAL A 128 -25.89 2.85 -0.79
CA VAL A 128 -24.99 3.68 0.03
C VAL A 128 -23.67 3.92 -0.69
N GLU A 129 -23.06 2.91 -1.30
CA GLU A 129 -21.79 3.07 -2.02
C GLU A 129 -21.92 4.07 -3.17
N LYS A 130 -22.98 3.98 -3.98
CA LYS A 130 -23.25 4.94 -5.07
C LYS A 130 -23.52 6.35 -4.54
N VAL A 131 -24.29 6.49 -3.46
CA VAL A 131 -24.52 7.80 -2.81
C VAL A 131 -23.19 8.41 -2.37
N MET A 132 -22.34 7.62 -1.71
CA MET A 132 -21.04 8.09 -1.26
C MET A 132 -20.12 8.46 -2.44
N GLN A 133 -20.21 7.77 -3.59
CA GLN A 133 -19.50 8.14 -4.81
C GLN A 133 -20.00 9.47 -5.42
N GLN A 134 -21.32 9.69 -5.44
CA GLN A 134 -21.91 10.95 -5.88
C GLN A 134 -21.50 12.11 -4.95
N VAL A 135 -21.49 11.89 -3.64
CA VAL A 135 -21.00 12.89 -2.68
C VAL A 135 -19.50 13.17 -2.88
N ALA A 136 -18.72 12.13 -3.18
CA ALA A 136 -17.29 12.28 -3.48
C ALA A 136 -17.01 13.08 -4.76
N SER A 137 -17.90 13.04 -5.76
CA SER A 137 -17.68 13.73 -7.04
C SER A 137 -17.68 15.26 -6.93
N VAL A 138 -18.15 15.80 -5.80
CA VAL A 138 -18.02 17.23 -5.47
C VAL A 138 -16.57 17.61 -5.15
N ALA A 139 -15.76 16.67 -4.68
CA ALA A 139 -14.34 16.91 -4.45
C ALA A 139 -13.61 16.94 -5.79
N THR A 140 -13.02 18.09 -6.10
CA THR A 140 -12.19 18.29 -7.29
C THR A 140 -10.81 18.82 -6.90
N VAL A 141 -9.86 18.63 -7.80
CA VAL A 141 -8.51 19.19 -7.73
C VAL A 141 -8.23 19.81 -9.09
N SER A 142 -7.94 21.10 -9.13
CA SER A 142 -7.63 21.81 -10.37
C SER A 142 -6.20 21.58 -10.83
N ASP A 143 -5.92 21.90 -12.08
CA ASP A 143 -4.57 21.80 -12.64
C ASP A 143 -3.62 22.80 -11.99
N ASP A 144 -4.12 23.98 -11.61
CA ASP A 144 -3.36 24.99 -10.87
C ASP A 144 -2.89 24.46 -9.51
N GLU A 145 -3.73 23.70 -8.81
CA GLU A 145 -3.37 23.11 -7.51
C GLU A 145 -2.33 22.00 -7.66
N VAL A 146 -2.38 21.26 -8.77
CA VAL A 146 -1.37 20.25 -9.11
C VAL A 146 -0.04 20.93 -9.44
N ALA A 147 -0.06 21.98 -10.26
CA ALA A 147 1.13 22.76 -10.63
C ALA A 147 1.77 23.44 -9.42
N GLU A 148 0.97 24.02 -8.53
CA GLU A 148 1.43 24.64 -7.28
C GLU A 148 2.04 23.58 -6.34
N PHE A 149 1.39 22.43 -6.18
CA PHE A 149 1.96 21.36 -5.36
C PHE A 149 3.30 20.87 -5.92
N TYR A 150 3.42 20.76 -7.24
CA TYR A 150 4.67 20.39 -7.90
C TYR A 150 5.78 21.44 -7.67
N SER A 151 5.46 22.73 -7.85
CA SER A 151 6.42 23.83 -7.73
C SER A 151 6.97 24.00 -6.30
N VAL A 152 6.13 23.79 -5.29
CA VAL A 152 6.52 23.95 -3.87
C VAL A 152 7.10 22.68 -3.24
N ASN A 153 7.09 21.54 -3.94
CA ASN A 153 7.65 20.28 -3.45
C ASN A 153 8.64 19.61 -4.44
N PRO A 154 9.65 20.33 -4.99
CA PRO A 154 10.54 19.78 -6.01
C PRO A 154 11.29 18.52 -5.53
N ASP A 155 11.66 18.46 -4.25
CA ASP A 155 12.36 17.31 -3.66
C ASP A 155 11.54 16.02 -3.63
N LYS A 156 10.21 16.10 -3.78
CA LYS A 156 9.34 14.90 -3.85
C LYS A 156 9.31 14.28 -5.25
N PHE A 157 9.79 15.01 -6.25
CA PHE A 157 9.79 14.61 -7.65
C PHE A 157 11.20 14.47 -8.20
N SER A 158 12.22 14.72 -7.38
CA SER A 158 13.60 14.47 -7.76
C SER A 158 13.93 12.99 -7.60
N HIS A 159 14.51 12.42 -8.64
CA HIS A 159 15.21 11.14 -8.55
C HIS A 159 16.67 11.43 -8.26
N ALA A 160 17.20 10.77 -7.24
CA ALA A 160 18.63 10.81 -6.98
C ALA A 160 19.38 10.12 -8.12
N GLU A 161 20.60 10.56 -8.38
CA GLU A 161 21.51 9.87 -9.29
C GLU A 161 21.72 8.42 -8.84
N LEU A 162 21.59 7.47 -9.77
CA LEU A 162 21.84 6.05 -9.52
C LEU A 162 22.99 5.57 -10.41
N ARG A 163 23.81 4.67 -9.87
CA ARG A 163 24.88 4.00 -10.61
C ARG A 163 24.57 2.51 -10.70
N GLU A 164 24.54 1.97 -11.92
CA GLU A 164 24.63 0.52 -12.11
C GLU A 164 26.10 0.14 -12.05
N ALA A 165 26.42 -0.82 -11.19
CA ALA A 165 27.80 -1.16 -10.92
C ALA A 165 28.02 -2.66 -10.74
N ARG A 166 29.28 -3.07 -10.94
CA ARG A 166 29.79 -4.37 -10.55
C ARG A 166 30.97 -4.22 -9.62
N HIS A 167 31.25 -5.26 -8.85
CA HIS A 167 32.46 -5.30 -8.05
C HIS A 167 33.13 -6.67 -7.98
N ILE A 168 34.43 -6.64 -7.71
CA ILE A 168 35.23 -7.79 -7.33
C ILE A 168 35.79 -7.51 -5.95
N LEU A 169 35.50 -8.37 -4.98
CA LEU A 169 36.03 -8.28 -3.62
C LEU A 169 36.98 -9.44 -3.37
N ILE A 170 38.18 -9.15 -2.86
CA ILE A 170 39.04 -10.17 -2.26
C ILE A 170 39.26 -9.80 -0.79
N THR A 171 38.84 -10.67 0.12
CA THR A 171 38.86 -10.39 1.56
C THR A 171 40.28 -10.38 2.12
N ILE A 172 40.54 -9.52 3.10
CA ILE A 172 41.79 -9.53 3.85
C ILE A 172 41.55 -10.19 5.20
N ASN A 173 42.19 -11.33 5.44
CA ASN A 173 42.16 -12.03 6.71
C ASN A 173 43.57 -12.47 7.11
N LYS A 174 44.04 -12.00 8.28
CA LYS A 174 45.40 -12.27 8.78
C LYS A 174 45.60 -13.74 9.18
N GLN A 175 44.53 -14.47 9.47
CA GLN A 175 44.58 -15.88 9.87
C GLN A 175 44.94 -16.80 8.70
N PHE A 176 44.68 -16.36 7.47
CA PHE A 176 44.89 -17.13 6.25
C PHE A 176 46.04 -16.52 5.44
N PRO A 177 47.19 -17.22 5.25
CA PRO A 177 48.34 -16.72 4.50
C PRO A 177 48.01 -16.14 3.12
N GLU A 178 47.07 -16.76 2.41
CA GLU A 178 46.55 -16.42 1.08
C GLU A 178 45.71 -15.13 1.07
N ASN A 179 45.06 -14.80 2.20
CA ASN A 179 44.25 -13.59 2.37
C ASN A 179 45.01 -12.50 3.16
N ARG A 180 46.33 -12.64 3.31
CA ARG A 180 47.17 -11.54 3.79
C ARG A 180 47.21 -10.43 2.74
N ARG A 181 47.26 -9.19 3.21
CA ARG A 181 47.26 -7.97 2.39
C ARG A 181 48.21 -8.02 1.18
N LYS A 182 49.42 -8.56 1.32
CA LYS A 182 50.40 -8.67 0.21
C LYS A 182 49.93 -9.64 -0.89
N ALA A 183 49.35 -10.77 -0.51
CA ALA A 183 48.84 -11.78 -1.43
C ALA A 183 47.56 -11.30 -2.13
N VAL A 184 46.64 -10.68 -1.37
CA VAL A 184 45.43 -10.03 -1.91
C VAL A 184 45.81 -8.95 -2.92
N LYS A 185 46.76 -8.06 -2.60
CA LYS A 185 47.23 -7.02 -3.52
C LYS A 185 47.83 -7.60 -4.81
N ALA A 186 48.55 -8.72 -4.72
CA ALA A 186 49.10 -9.39 -5.90
C ALA A 186 48.00 -10.00 -6.79
N ARG A 187 46.95 -10.58 -6.19
CA ARG A 187 45.77 -11.07 -6.92
C ARG A 187 45.02 -9.94 -7.62
N MET A 188 44.74 -8.85 -6.89
CA MET A 188 44.06 -7.68 -7.45
C MET A 188 44.83 -7.08 -8.63
N LYS A 189 46.16 -6.97 -8.54
CA LYS A 189 46.99 -6.48 -9.66
C LYS A 189 46.86 -7.33 -10.92
N LYS A 190 46.84 -8.66 -10.79
CA LYS A 190 46.63 -9.55 -11.94
C LYS A 190 45.27 -9.32 -12.58
N ILE A 191 44.23 -9.14 -11.76
CA ILE A 191 42.88 -8.84 -12.26
C ILE A 191 42.87 -7.50 -13.01
N VAL A 192 43.55 -6.47 -12.50
CA VAL A 192 43.70 -5.18 -13.20
C VAL A 192 44.43 -5.34 -14.53
N GLU A 193 45.52 -6.11 -14.57
CA GLU A 193 46.27 -6.39 -15.80
C GLU A 193 45.39 -7.11 -16.84
N GLU A 194 44.63 -8.12 -16.43
CA GLU A 194 43.68 -8.83 -17.32
C GLU A 194 42.56 -7.92 -17.82
N LEU A 195 42.03 -7.03 -16.97
CA LEU A 195 41.01 -6.06 -17.35
C LEU A 195 41.53 -4.96 -18.28
N ALA A 196 42.81 -4.60 -18.18
CA ALA A 196 43.43 -3.63 -19.09
C ALA A 196 43.51 -4.17 -20.53
N GLU A 197 43.68 -5.49 -20.69
CA GLU A 197 43.66 -6.14 -22.01
C GLU A 197 42.24 -6.46 -22.48
N LYS A 198 41.34 -6.82 -21.56
CA LYS A 198 39.97 -7.27 -21.85
C LYS A 198 38.97 -6.66 -20.85
N PRO A 199 38.55 -5.40 -21.06
CA PRO A 199 37.62 -4.73 -20.14
C PRO A 199 36.30 -5.48 -19.93
N ASP A 200 35.81 -6.17 -20.97
CA ASP A 200 34.55 -6.93 -20.93
C ASP A 200 34.62 -8.24 -20.13
N ALA A 201 35.82 -8.67 -19.70
CA ALA A 201 36.00 -9.87 -18.89
C ALA A 201 35.59 -9.67 -17.41
N PHE A 202 35.14 -8.48 -16.99
CA PHE A 202 34.87 -8.17 -15.59
C PHE A 202 33.91 -9.17 -14.93
N ALA A 203 32.83 -9.54 -15.60
CA ALA A 203 31.86 -10.50 -15.07
C ALA A 203 32.50 -11.87 -14.82
N ASP A 204 33.28 -12.37 -15.78
CA ASP A 204 33.97 -13.65 -15.68
C ASP A 204 35.04 -13.64 -14.57
N LEU A 205 35.77 -12.53 -14.44
CA LEU A 205 36.77 -12.35 -13.40
C LEU A 205 36.12 -12.24 -12.02
N ALA A 206 34.96 -11.60 -11.91
CA ALA A 206 34.17 -11.57 -10.70
C ALA A 206 33.72 -12.98 -10.30
N MET A 207 33.17 -13.77 -11.23
CA MET A 207 32.78 -15.16 -10.97
C MET A 207 33.95 -16.04 -10.51
N ARG A 208 35.16 -15.80 -11.02
CA ARG A 208 36.35 -16.61 -10.71
C ARG A 208 37.04 -16.21 -9.41
N TYR A 209 37.11 -14.91 -9.12
CA TYR A 209 38.01 -14.38 -8.09
C TYR A 209 37.32 -13.62 -6.97
N SER A 210 36.07 -13.18 -7.16
CA SER A 210 35.36 -12.41 -6.13
C SER A 210 34.88 -13.33 -5.02
N GLU A 211 35.06 -12.88 -3.78
CA GLU A 211 34.64 -13.53 -2.55
C GLU A 211 33.33 -12.92 -2.00
N CYS A 212 32.63 -12.10 -2.81
CA CYS A 212 31.30 -11.56 -2.52
C CYS A 212 30.19 -12.49 -3.06
N PRO A 213 29.01 -12.60 -2.41
CA PRO A 213 27.88 -13.37 -2.95
C PRO A 213 27.46 -12.98 -4.38
N THR A 214 27.62 -11.71 -4.75
CA THR A 214 27.32 -11.21 -6.11
C THR A 214 28.25 -11.75 -7.19
N ALA A 215 29.34 -12.45 -6.81
CA ALA A 215 30.23 -13.14 -7.75
C ALA A 215 29.48 -14.04 -8.72
N LEU A 216 28.45 -14.76 -8.24
CA LEU A 216 27.61 -15.66 -9.06
C LEU A 216 26.83 -14.91 -10.16
N GLU A 217 26.59 -13.61 -9.97
CA GLU A 217 25.93 -12.72 -10.93
C GLU A 217 26.96 -11.82 -11.65
N GLY A 218 28.22 -12.28 -11.76
CA GLY A 218 29.29 -11.52 -12.40
C GLY A 218 29.64 -10.23 -11.64
N GLY A 219 29.44 -10.21 -10.32
CA GLY A 219 29.72 -9.09 -9.44
C GLY A 219 28.67 -8.00 -9.44
N PHE A 220 27.50 -8.20 -10.06
CA PHE A 220 26.48 -7.16 -10.23
C PHE A 220 25.88 -6.68 -8.90
N LEU A 221 25.83 -5.35 -8.73
CA LEU A 221 25.31 -4.68 -7.53
C LEU A 221 23.92 -4.07 -7.73
N GLY A 222 23.39 -4.08 -8.95
CA GLY A 222 22.14 -3.38 -9.29
C GLY A 222 22.31 -1.87 -9.41
N LYS A 223 21.18 -1.15 -9.36
CA LYS A 223 21.13 0.32 -9.32
C LYS A 223 21.33 0.80 -7.89
N LEU A 224 22.42 1.51 -7.66
CA LEU A 224 22.80 2.01 -6.35
C LEU A 224 22.63 3.53 -6.27
N PRO A 225 21.84 4.06 -5.32
CA PRO A 225 21.95 5.46 -4.92
C PRO A 225 23.23 5.69 -4.11
N GLN A 226 23.64 6.94 -4.01
CA GLN A 226 24.79 7.35 -3.22
C GLN A 226 24.62 7.01 -1.73
N GLY A 227 25.70 6.65 -1.06
CA GLY A 227 25.74 6.28 0.35
C GLY A 227 25.35 4.83 0.65
N LYS A 228 25.30 3.95 -0.37
CA LYS A 228 24.97 2.52 -0.18
C LYS A 228 26.20 1.62 -0.03
N LEU A 229 27.36 2.07 -0.48
CA LEU A 229 28.62 1.33 -0.33
C LEU A 229 29.45 1.91 0.84
N TYR A 230 30.57 1.25 1.16
CA TYR A 230 31.59 1.85 2.02
C TYR A 230 32.06 3.19 1.42
N ALA A 231 32.35 4.17 2.28
CA ALA A 231 32.59 5.56 1.87
C ALA A 231 33.63 5.67 0.74
N GLU A 232 34.70 4.89 0.80
CA GLU A 232 35.76 4.86 -0.21
C GLU A 232 35.25 4.33 -1.56
N LEU A 233 34.45 3.26 -1.54
CA LEU A 233 33.84 2.67 -2.74
C LEU A 233 32.79 3.60 -3.35
N ASP A 234 31.93 4.16 -2.50
CA ASP A 234 30.84 5.05 -2.89
C ASP A 234 31.38 6.33 -3.54
N SER A 235 32.38 6.96 -2.89
CA SER A 235 33.04 8.16 -3.42
C SER A 235 33.72 7.91 -4.76
N SER A 236 34.31 6.73 -4.97
CA SER A 236 34.93 6.36 -6.24
C SER A 236 33.88 6.08 -7.32
N LEU A 237 32.83 5.31 -7.01
CA LEU A 237 31.79 4.94 -7.98
C LEU A 237 31.09 6.16 -8.58
N PHE A 238 30.80 7.18 -7.77
CA PHE A 238 30.06 8.37 -8.20
C PHE A 238 30.91 9.40 -8.95
N VAL A 239 32.24 9.26 -8.98
CA VAL A 239 33.12 10.08 -9.85
C VAL A 239 33.52 9.39 -11.15
N MET A 240 33.30 8.08 -11.25
CA MET A 240 33.63 7.28 -12.45
C MET A 240 32.70 7.59 -13.63
N GLY A 241 33.19 7.42 -14.85
CA GLY A 241 32.39 7.42 -16.08
C GLY A 241 31.73 6.07 -16.37
N GLU A 242 30.76 6.04 -17.29
CA GLU A 242 30.20 4.79 -17.80
C GLU A 242 31.28 3.92 -18.47
N GLY A 243 31.30 2.63 -18.14
CA GLY A 243 32.28 1.65 -18.59
C GLY A 243 33.62 1.69 -17.85
N GLU A 244 33.84 2.67 -16.96
CA GLU A 244 35.11 2.82 -16.25
C GLU A 244 35.31 1.73 -15.19
N VAL A 245 36.56 1.31 -15.00
CA VAL A 245 37.01 0.42 -13.93
C VAL A 245 37.87 1.22 -12.95
N SER A 246 37.58 1.10 -11.65
CA SER A 246 38.27 1.85 -10.61
C SER A 246 39.73 1.41 -10.43
N GLU A 247 40.49 2.19 -9.67
CA GLU A 247 41.71 1.68 -9.03
C GLU A 247 41.37 0.62 -7.96
N ILE A 248 42.40 0.02 -7.36
CA ILE A 248 42.20 -0.92 -6.24
C ILE A 248 41.82 -0.12 -5.00
N LEU A 249 40.58 -0.28 -4.57
CA LEU A 249 40.02 0.38 -3.40
C LEU A 249 40.12 -0.53 -2.17
N GLU A 250 40.15 0.05 -0.99
CA GLU A 250 40.18 -0.70 0.27
C GLU A 250 38.95 -0.39 1.12
N SER A 251 38.42 -1.42 1.78
CA SER A 251 37.42 -1.28 2.83
C SER A 251 37.78 -2.19 4.00
N PRO A 252 37.05 -2.13 5.13
CA PRO A 252 37.26 -3.05 6.25
C PRO A 252 37.20 -4.54 5.89
N MET A 253 36.52 -4.90 4.79
CA MET A 253 36.42 -6.30 4.33
C MET A 253 37.66 -6.77 3.58
N GLY A 254 38.35 -5.89 2.85
CA GLY A 254 39.40 -6.28 1.93
C GLY A 254 39.66 -5.26 0.83
N MET A 255 40.11 -5.75 -0.33
CA MET A 255 40.36 -4.93 -1.52
C MET A 255 39.26 -5.16 -2.55
N HIS A 256 38.90 -4.07 -3.24
CA HIS A 256 37.81 -4.04 -4.20
C HIS A 256 38.27 -3.46 -5.54
N LEU A 257 37.65 -3.92 -6.61
CA LEU A 257 37.61 -3.25 -7.90
C LEU A 257 36.14 -3.00 -8.23
N LEU A 258 35.83 -1.80 -8.69
CA LEU A 258 34.51 -1.41 -9.16
C LEU A 258 34.53 -1.24 -10.67
N ARG A 259 33.38 -1.49 -11.30
CA ARG A 259 33.08 -1.06 -12.66
C ARG A 259 31.74 -0.33 -12.64
N CYS A 260 31.69 0.87 -13.22
CA CYS A 260 30.44 1.56 -13.45
C CYS A 260 29.89 1.13 -14.81
N ASP A 261 28.79 0.39 -14.82
CA ASP A 261 28.19 -0.08 -16.07
C ASP A 261 27.32 1.00 -16.71
N ARG A 262 26.58 1.77 -15.89
CA ARG A 262 25.66 2.81 -16.36
C ARG A 262 25.43 3.91 -15.33
N ILE A 263 25.25 5.13 -15.79
CA ILE A 263 24.90 6.31 -14.99
C ILE A 263 23.44 6.67 -15.29
N HIS A 264 22.62 6.71 -14.25
CA HIS A 264 21.27 7.27 -14.30
C HIS A 264 21.34 8.63 -13.61
N PRO A 265 21.38 9.74 -14.37
CA PRO A 265 21.57 11.06 -13.79
C PRO A 265 20.42 11.40 -12.84
N ALA A 266 20.70 12.28 -11.88
CA ALA A 266 19.61 12.90 -11.13
C ALA A 266 18.72 13.68 -12.10
N ASP A 267 17.42 13.44 -12.04
CA ASP A 267 16.43 14.18 -12.80
C ASP A 267 15.24 14.54 -11.92
N VAL A 268 14.34 15.33 -12.48
CA VAL A 268 13.08 15.68 -11.82
C VAL A 268 11.99 15.16 -12.75
N ALA A 269 11.13 14.28 -12.23
CA ALA A 269 9.96 13.78 -12.95
C ALA A 269 9.16 14.97 -13.48
N PRO A 270 8.92 15.08 -14.79
CA PRO A 270 8.19 16.22 -15.35
C PRO A 270 6.77 16.28 -14.76
N LEU A 271 6.21 17.50 -14.70
CA LEU A 271 4.84 17.71 -14.19
C LEU A 271 3.81 16.80 -14.86
N GLU A 272 3.94 16.54 -16.17
CA GLU A 272 3.03 15.66 -16.91
C GLU A 272 3.01 14.23 -16.34
N GLU A 273 4.17 13.70 -15.95
CA GLU A 273 4.30 12.37 -15.35
C GLU A 273 3.84 12.37 -13.88
N ALA A 274 4.15 13.43 -13.13
CA ALA A 274 3.80 13.55 -11.72
C ALA A 274 2.31 13.91 -11.49
N ALA A 275 1.67 14.60 -12.42
CA ALA A 275 0.34 15.20 -12.25
C ALA A 275 -0.75 14.19 -11.84
N PRO A 276 -0.86 12.98 -12.43
CA PRO A 276 -1.85 11.99 -12.01
C PRO A 276 -1.69 11.60 -10.53
N MET A 277 -0.45 11.34 -10.09
CA MET A 277 -0.17 10.96 -8.69
C MET A 277 -0.44 12.12 -7.74
N ILE A 278 -0.03 13.34 -8.10
CA ILE A 278 -0.30 14.54 -7.29
C ILE A 278 -1.81 14.73 -7.15
N ARG A 279 -2.56 14.62 -8.24
CA ARG A 279 -4.01 14.79 -8.23
C ARG A 279 -4.67 13.77 -7.30
N GLU A 280 -4.30 12.49 -7.40
CA GLU A 280 -4.81 11.45 -6.53
C GLU A 280 -4.47 11.74 -5.05
N TYR A 281 -3.23 12.13 -4.78
CA TYR A 281 -2.76 12.49 -3.43
C TYR A 281 -3.56 13.65 -2.82
N LEU A 282 -3.86 14.68 -3.60
CA LEU A 282 -4.64 15.84 -3.17
C LEU A 282 -6.14 15.54 -3.07
N LEU A 283 -6.66 14.68 -3.95
CA LEU A 283 -8.09 14.37 -4.06
C LEU A 283 -8.55 13.47 -2.92
N LYS A 284 -7.77 12.46 -2.54
CA LYS A 284 -8.10 11.49 -1.49
C LYS A 284 -8.51 12.14 -0.14
N PRO A 285 -7.74 13.07 0.45
CA PRO A 285 -8.14 13.74 1.69
C PRO A 285 -9.36 14.65 1.50
N ARG A 286 -9.56 15.25 0.31
CA ARG A 286 -10.74 16.07 -0.01
C ARG A 286 -12.00 15.24 -0.07
N ILE A 287 -11.98 14.12 -0.80
CA ILE A 287 -13.06 13.13 -0.85
C ILE A 287 -13.46 12.73 0.58
N SER A 288 -12.48 12.33 1.40
CA SER A 288 -12.74 11.96 2.81
C SER A 288 -13.35 13.12 3.60
N LYS A 289 -12.87 14.36 3.42
CA LYS A 289 -13.40 15.54 4.11
C LYS A 289 -14.84 15.84 3.70
N VAL A 290 -15.14 15.86 2.40
CA VAL A 290 -16.48 16.13 1.85
C VAL A 290 -17.47 15.11 2.37
N GLN A 291 -17.15 13.82 2.24
CA GLN A 291 -18.02 12.74 2.72
C GLN A 291 -18.22 12.76 4.23
N LYS A 292 -17.18 13.06 5.03
CA LYS A 292 -17.32 13.25 6.50
C LYS A 292 -18.25 14.42 6.83
N GLN A 293 -18.10 15.54 6.16
CA GLN A 293 -18.92 16.73 6.39
C GLN A 293 -20.38 16.44 6.02
N TRP A 294 -20.61 15.75 4.91
CA TRP A 294 -21.93 15.36 4.46
C TRP A 294 -22.60 14.35 5.42
N ILE A 295 -21.91 13.28 5.82
CA ILE A 295 -22.44 12.34 6.83
C ILE A 295 -22.80 13.10 8.11
N ARG A 296 -21.93 14.01 8.58
CA ARG A 296 -22.21 14.83 9.77
C ARG A 296 -23.47 15.68 9.62
N SER A 297 -23.73 16.26 8.45
CA SER A 297 -24.94 17.05 8.24
C SER A 297 -26.21 16.22 8.35
N LEU A 298 -26.19 14.94 7.94
CA LEU A 298 -27.36 14.04 8.07
C LEU A 298 -27.79 13.83 9.54
N PHE A 299 -26.85 13.92 10.49
CA PHE A 299 -27.14 13.79 11.92
C PHE A 299 -27.45 15.12 12.62
N ALA A 300 -27.20 16.27 11.96
CA ALA A 300 -27.42 17.59 12.55
C ALA A 300 -28.86 18.09 12.40
N VAL A 301 -29.57 17.63 11.36
CA VAL A 301 -30.94 18.09 11.02
C VAL A 301 -31.97 17.79 12.10
N GLU A 302 -31.76 16.78 12.95
CA GLU A 302 -32.70 16.41 14.03
C GLU A 302 -32.55 17.21 15.32
N ALA A 303 -31.48 17.98 15.52
CA ALA A 303 -31.28 18.72 16.77
C ALA A 303 -32.10 20.03 16.88
N GLY A 304 -32.90 20.33 15.85
CA GLY A 304 -33.65 21.60 15.71
C GLY A 304 -35.16 21.43 15.49
N GLN A 305 -35.74 20.26 15.79
CA GLN A 305 -37.19 20.03 15.85
C GLN A 305 -37.61 19.62 17.26
#